data_AF-A0A7C9AX58-F1
#
_entry.id   AF-A0A7C9AX58-F1
#
_cell.length_a   1.000
_cell.length_b   1.000
_cell.length_c   1.000
_cell.angle_alpha   90.00
_cell.angle_beta   90.00
_cell.angle_gamma   90.00
#
_symmetry.space_group_name_H-M   'P 1'
#
loop_
_entity.id
_entity.type
_entity.pdbx_description
1 polymer ?
#
loop_
_entity_poly.entity_id
_entity_poly.type
_entity_poly.pdbx_seq_one_letter_code
_entity_poly.pdbx_strand_id
1 'polypeptide(L)'
;LLAVACLSIAAKVEETSVPPSIELQVGDPKFMFEARTIQRMELLVLDTLNWKMNAVTPCSFLDYSLKKLSDSHTNKSLSNTTKVVNKSMQLILCTFRGIDFLEFKPSEIAVAIA
;
A
#
# COMPACT_ATOMS: atom_id res chain seq x y z
N LEU A 1 9.50 0.59 15.44
CA LEU A 1 8.93 -0.75 15.69
C LEU A 1 7.58 -0.94 15.01
N LEU A 2 6.51 -0.23 15.40
CA LEU A 2 5.16 -0.42 14.81
C LEU A 2 5.16 -0.37 13.27
N ALA A 3 5.74 0.68 12.68
CA ALA A 3 5.82 0.81 11.23
C ALA A 3 6.54 -0.38 10.55
N VAL A 4 7.65 -0.85 11.12
CA VAL A 4 8.42 -2.00 10.62
C VAL A 4 7.60 -3.29 10.73
N ALA A 5 6.86 -3.47 11.84
CA ALA A 5 5.99 -4.62 12.02
C ALA A 5 4.80 -4.60 11.03
N CYS A 6 4.14 -3.46 10.85
CA CYS A 6 3.08 -3.30 9.85
C CYS A 6 3.60 -3.58 8.44
N LEU A 7 4.79 -3.06 8.09
CA LEU A 7 5.42 -3.31 6.80
C LEU A 7 5.78 -4.80 6.63
N SER A 8 6.29 -5.45 7.68
CA SER A 8 6.60 -6.88 7.62
C SER A 8 5.36 -7.75 7.47
N ILE A 9 4.25 -7.41 8.14
CA ILE A 9 2.97 -8.10 7.92
C ILE A 9 2.50 -7.89 6.48
N ALA A 10 2.51 -6.65 5.97
CA ALA A 10 2.10 -6.36 4.60
C ALA A 10 2.95 -7.16 3.58
N ALA A 11 4.27 -7.19 3.75
CA ALA A 11 5.15 -7.99 2.91
C ALA A 11 4.82 -9.49 2.97
N LYS A 12 4.49 -10.03 4.15
CA LYS A 12 4.08 -11.45 4.31
C LYS A 12 2.73 -11.78 3.69
N VAL A 13 1.84 -10.79 3.55
CA VAL A 13 0.49 -10.97 2.99
C VAL A 13 0.49 -10.81 1.47
N GLU A 14 1.26 -9.86 0.94
CA GLU A 14 1.18 -9.45 -0.46
C GLU A 14 2.33 -9.97 -1.34
N GLU A 15 3.52 -10.23 -0.78
CA GLU A 15 4.70 -10.62 -1.57
C GLU A 15 4.86 -12.13 -1.71
N THR A 16 5.31 -12.56 -2.89
CA THR A 16 5.64 -13.98 -3.14
C THR A 16 6.94 -14.40 -2.44
N SER A 17 7.88 -13.46 -2.33
CA SER A 17 9.17 -13.65 -1.67
C SER A 17 9.35 -12.57 -0.62
N VAL A 18 9.19 -12.94 0.64
CA VAL A 18 9.24 -11.99 1.75
C VAL A 18 10.69 -11.59 2.05
N PRO A 19 11.05 -10.30 2.00
CA PRO A 19 12.37 -9.85 2.39
C PRO A 19 12.61 -10.06 3.89
N PRO A 20 13.86 -10.29 4.31
CA PRO A 20 14.18 -10.46 5.72
C PRO A 20 13.90 -9.18 6.53
N SER A 21 13.53 -9.34 7.79
CA SER A 21 13.16 -8.22 8.68
C SER A 21 14.24 -7.14 8.85
N ILE A 22 15.50 -7.45 8.56
CA ILE A 22 16.61 -6.50 8.57
C ILE A 22 16.55 -5.54 7.37
N GLU A 23 16.18 -6.06 6.19
CA GLU A 23 16.06 -5.27 4.96
C GLU A 23 14.82 -4.37 4.99
N LEU A 24 13.83 -4.69 5.81
CA LEU A 24 12.64 -3.85 6.00
C LEU A 24 12.89 -2.62 6.88
N GLN A 25 14.05 -2.54 7.55
CA GLN A 25 14.41 -1.44 8.45
C GLN A 25 15.24 -0.37 7.71
N VAL A 26 14.68 0.17 6.62
CA VAL A 26 15.34 1.13 5.73
C VAL A 26 15.25 2.58 6.27
N GLY A 27 16.17 3.45 5.84
CA GLY A 27 16.11 4.90 6.08
C GLY A 27 16.89 5.37 7.30
N ASP A 28 18.14 4.89 7.43
CA ASP A 28 19.07 5.22 8.53
C ASP A 28 18.41 5.13 9.92
N PRO A 29 17.91 3.93 10.30
CA PRO A 29 17.18 3.78 11.53
C PRO A 29 18.08 4.10 12.73
N LYS A 30 17.61 4.99 13.61
CA LYS A 30 18.30 5.29 14.89
C LYS A 30 18.45 4.04 15.77
N PHE A 31 17.58 3.05 15.59
CA PHE A 31 17.57 1.79 16.33
C PHE A 31 17.21 0.64 15.38
N MET A 32 18.00 -0.43 15.41
CA MET A 32 17.63 -1.69 14.76
C MET A 32 16.94 -2.61 15.76
N PHE A 33 15.78 -3.14 15.38
CA PHE A 33 15.01 -4.06 16.18
C PHE A 33 15.37 -5.51 15.84
N GLU A 34 15.53 -6.33 16.88
CA GLU A 34 15.66 -7.78 16.73
C GLU A 34 14.41 -8.39 16.12
N ALA A 35 14.59 -9.45 15.32
CA ALA A 35 13.48 -10.18 14.69
C ALA A 35 12.43 -10.65 15.71
N ARG A 36 12.85 -11.08 16.92
CA ARG A 36 11.93 -11.48 17.99
C ARG A 36 11.03 -10.33 18.45
N THR A 37 11.58 -9.12 18.53
CA THR A 37 10.83 -7.92 18.93
C THR A 37 9.84 -7.51 17.85
N ILE A 38 10.24 -7.60 16.58
CA ILE A 38 9.34 -7.37 15.44
C ILE A 38 8.20 -8.38 15.46
N GLN A 39 8.49 -9.68 15.58
CA GLN A 39 7.48 -10.74 15.63
C GLN A 39 6.45 -10.54 16.76
N ARG A 40 6.88 -10.14 17.96
CA ARG A 40 5.96 -9.83 19.07
C ARG A 40 5.03 -8.67 18.72
N MET A 41 5.57 -7.63 18.07
CA MET A 41 4.77 -6.51 17.60
C MET A 41 3.81 -6.93 16.48
N GLU A 42 4.22 -7.81 15.57
CA GLU A 42 3.35 -8.34 14.51
C GLU A 42 2.13 -9.05 15.11
N LEU A 43 2.35 -9.94 16.08
CA LEU A 43 1.28 -10.64 16.75
C LEU A 43 0.32 -9.68 17.46
N LEU A 44 0.83 -8.63 18.11
CA LEU A 44 0.01 -7.60 18.73
C LEU A 44 -0.86 -6.85 17.70
N VAL A 45 -0.29 -6.49 16.56
CA VAL A 45 -1.02 -5.82 15.47
C VAL A 45 -2.10 -6.73 14.89
N LEU A 46 -1.76 -7.99 14.61
CA LEU A 46 -2.69 -8.99 14.09
C LEU A 46 -3.86 -9.19 15.06
N ASP A 47 -3.58 -9.35 16.34
CA ASP A 47 -4.60 -9.52 17.37
C ASP A 47 -5.50 -8.28 17.49
N THR A 48 -4.90 -7.08 17.52
CA THR A 48 -5.63 -5.80 17.56
C THR A 48 -6.56 -5.63 16.36
N LEU A 49 -6.13 -6.07 15.18
CA LEU A 49 -6.93 -6.03 13.94
C LEU A 49 -7.90 -7.21 13.81
N ASN A 50 -7.99 -8.10 14.81
CA ASN A 50 -8.75 -9.35 14.73
C ASN A 50 -8.40 -10.16 13.48
N TRP A 51 -7.12 -10.18 13.11
CA TRP A 51 -6.57 -10.86 11.93
C TRP A 51 -7.14 -10.39 10.58
N LYS A 52 -7.80 -9.22 10.55
CA LYS A 52 -8.38 -8.64 9.32
C LYS A 52 -7.30 -7.92 8.50
N MET A 53 -6.47 -8.69 7.79
CA MET A 53 -5.34 -8.15 7.02
C MET A 53 -5.66 -7.82 5.55
N ASN A 54 -6.82 -8.23 5.05
CA ASN A 54 -7.24 -7.94 3.68
C ASN A 54 -7.90 -6.55 3.59
N ALA A 55 -7.09 -5.50 3.73
CA ALA A 55 -7.57 -4.13 3.63
C ALA A 55 -7.76 -3.74 2.15
N VAL A 56 -8.93 -3.23 1.80
CA VAL A 56 -9.16 -2.66 0.47
C VAL A 56 -8.44 -1.31 0.39
N THR A 57 -7.50 -1.19 -0.55
CA THR A 57 -6.71 0.03 -0.76
C THR A 57 -7.17 0.77 -2.03
N PRO A 58 -6.84 2.07 -2.21
CA PRO A 58 -7.13 2.77 -3.46
C PRO A 58 -6.53 2.05 -4.68
N CYS A 59 -5.38 1.39 -4.51
CA CYS A 59 -4.74 0.60 -5.56
C CYS A 59 -5.66 -0.52 -6.09
N SER A 60 -6.49 -1.14 -5.24
CA SER A 60 -7.45 -2.18 -5.64
C SER A 60 -8.49 -1.69 -6.65
N PHE A 61 -8.75 -0.38 -6.71
CA PHE A 61 -9.72 0.22 -7.62
C PHE A 61 -9.09 0.91 -8.84
N LEU A 62 -7.76 1.04 -8.90
CA LEU A 62 -7.07 1.79 -9.96
C LEU A 62 -7.39 1.23 -11.35
N ASP A 63 -7.24 -0.08 -11.54
CA ASP A 63 -7.46 -0.71 -12.85
C ASP A 63 -8.89 -0.51 -13.35
N TYR A 64 -9.87 -0.66 -12.46
CA TYR A 64 -11.27 -0.43 -12.79
C TYR A 64 -11.53 1.04 -13.10
N SER A 65 -11.00 1.95 -12.28
CA SER A 65 -11.21 3.39 -12.42
C SER A 65 -10.61 3.90 -13.73
N LEU A 66 -9.35 3.52 -14.02
CA LEU A 66 -8.65 3.89 -15.24
C LEU A 66 -9.36 3.37 -16.49
N LYS A 67 -9.81 2.11 -16.50
CA LYS A 67 -10.57 1.54 -17.62
C LYS A 67 -11.86 2.33 -17.86
N LYS A 68 -12.64 2.55 -16.80
CA LYS A 68 -13.92 3.28 -16.87
C LYS A 68 -13.76 4.73 -17.35
N LEU A 69 -12.70 5.41 -16.95
CA LEU A 69 -12.37 6.77 -17.41
C LEU A 69 -11.88 6.74 -18.86
N SER A 70 -11.08 5.76 -19.26
CA SER A 70 -10.56 5.63 -20.63
C SER A 70 -11.62 5.26 -21.67
N ASP A 71 -12.62 4.46 -21.29
CA ASP A 71 -13.75 4.13 -22.17
C ASP A 71 -14.57 5.37 -22.56
N SER A 72 -14.50 6.45 -21.78
CA SER A 72 -15.12 7.74 -22.11
C SER A 72 -14.29 8.63 -23.04
N HIS A 73 -12.97 8.42 -23.12
CA HIS A 73 -12.03 9.30 -23.83
C HIS A 73 -10.96 8.51 -24.60
N THR A 74 -11.30 8.09 -25.82
CA THR A 74 -10.39 7.68 -26.92
C THR A 74 -9.45 6.48 -26.71
N ASN A 75 -9.57 5.52 -27.64
CA ASN A 75 -8.75 4.33 -27.87
C ASN A 75 -7.23 4.62 -27.98
N LYS A 76 -6.53 4.85 -26.86
CA LYS A 76 -5.09 5.12 -26.87
C LYS A 76 -4.28 4.05 -26.15
N SER A 77 -3.75 3.13 -26.96
CA SER A 77 -2.58 2.26 -26.79
C SER A 77 -2.14 1.90 -25.35
N LEU A 78 -2.20 0.60 -25.05
CA LEU A 78 -1.74 -0.13 -23.86
C LEU A 78 -0.36 0.31 -23.31
N SER A 79 0.51 0.88 -24.14
CA SER A 79 1.83 1.41 -23.76
C SER A 79 1.77 2.62 -22.80
N ASN A 80 0.68 3.40 -22.81
CA ASN A 80 0.53 4.55 -21.90
C ASN A 80 -0.02 4.13 -20.53
N THR A 81 -0.70 2.99 -20.43
CA THR A 81 -1.38 2.54 -19.21
C THR A 81 -0.39 2.33 -18.06
N THR A 82 0.75 1.70 -18.30
CA THR A 82 1.76 1.48 -17.24
C THR A 82 2.34 2.78 -16.69
N LYS A 83 2.51 3.81 -17.55
CA LYS A 83 2.98 5.13 -17.10
C LYS A 83 1.93 5.84 -16.24
N VAL A 84 0.66 5.75 -16.64
CA VAL A 84 -0.46 6.33 -15.89
C VAL A 84 -0.62 5.62 -14.55
N VAL A 85 -0.64 4.28 -14.53
CA VAL A 85 -0.70 3.48 -13.29
C VAL A 85 0.44 3.84 -12.34
N ASN A 86 1.68 3.90 -12.83
CA ASN A 86 2.83 4.28 -11.98
C ASN A 86 2.67 5.69 -11.41
N LYS A 87 2.19 6.65 -12.22
CA LYS A 87 1.95 8.02 -11.76
C LYS A 87 0.84 8.09 -10.72
N SER A 88 -0.27 7.39 -10.94
CA SER A 88 -1.38 7.29 -10.00
C SER A 88 -0.95 6.63 -8.69
N MET A 89 -0.12 5.59 -8.75
CA MET A 89 0.43 4.94 -7.55
C MET A 89 1.35 5.88 -6.76
N GLN A 90 2.19 6.67 -7.42
CA GLN A 90 3.00 7.70 -6.74
C GLN A 90 2.15 8.77 -6.07
N LEU A 91 1.04 9.18 -6.69
CA LEU A 91 0.10 10.13 -6.09
C LEU A 91 -0.61 9.54 -4.87
N ILE A 92 -1.06 8.28 -4.95
CA ILE A 92 -1.64 7.55 -3.80
C ILE A 92 -0.62 7.46 -2.65
N LEU A 93 0.65 7.17 -2.94
CA LEU A 93 1.67 7.16 -1.90
C LEU A 93 1.90 8.55 -1.29
N CYS A 94 1.76 9.62 -2.08
CA CYS A 94 1.83 10.99 -1.57
C CYS A 94 0.64 11.34 -0.66
N THR A 95 -0.59 10.88 -0.97
CA THR A 95 -1.75 11.15 -0.12
C THR A 95 -1.65 10.46 1.24
N PHE A 96 -1.04 9.27 1.31
CA PHE A 96 -0.79 8.54 2.55
C PHE A 96 0.27 9.17 3.48
N ARG A 97 0.93 10.26 3.08
CA ARG A 97 1.84 11.00 3.98
C ARG A 97 1.10 11.73 5.10
N GLY A 98 -0.20 12.01 4.93
CA GLY A 98 -1.06 12.61 5.94
C GLY A 98 -2.20 11.66 6.33
N ILE A 99 -2.82 11.94 7.48
CA ILE A 99 -4.00 11.20 7.94
C ILE A 99 -5.32 11.78 7.42
N ASP A 100 -5.27 12.97 6.82
CA ASP A 100 -6.46 13.71 6.37
C ASP A 100 -7.28 12.91 5.36
N PHE A 101 -6.61 12.10 4.53
CA PHE A 101 -7.28 11.28 3.52
C PHE A 101 -7.97 10.03 4.07
N LEU A 102 -7.86 9.73 5.37
CA LEU A 102 -8.57 8.60 6.01
C LEU A 102 -10.08 8.82 6.11
N GLU A 103 -10.56 10.06 5.94
CA GLU A 103 -12.00 10.37 5.92
C GLU A 103 -12.70 9.89 4.64
N PHE A 104 -11.95 9.71 3.55
CA PHE A 104 -12.47 9.29 2.25
C PHE A 104 -12.41 7.78 2.08
N LYS A 105 -13.37 7.24 1.32
CA LYS A 105 -13.35 5.82 0.96
C LYS A 105 -12.21 5.54 -0.03
N PRO A 106 -11.56 4.36 0.04
CA PRO A 106 -10.51 3.99 -0.91
C PRO A 106 -10.92 4.11 -2.39
N SER A 107 -12.20 3.85 -2.71
CA SER A 107 -12.75 4.03 -4.06
C SER A 107 -12.83 5.49 -4.51
N GLU A 108 -13.12 6.42 -3.61
CA GLU A 108 -13.21 7.86 -3.91
C GLU A 108 -11.82 8.41 -4.22
N ILE A 109 -10.83 8.02 -3.40
CA ILE A 109 -9.42 8.37 -3.60
C ILE A 109 -8.92 7.82 -4.94
N ALA A 110 -9.26 6.57 -5.27
CA ALA A 110 -8.83 5.94 -6.52
C ALA A 110 -9.37 6.67 -7.76
N VAL A 111 -10.65 7.04 -7.75
CA VAL A 111 -11.28 7.78 -8.86
C VAL A 111 -10.72 9.19 -9.00
N ALA A 112 -10.40 9.85 -7.89
CA ALA A 112 -9.81 11.20 -7.93
C ALA A 112 -8.39 11.24 -8.52
N ILE A 113 -7.67 10.11 -8.45
CA ILE A 113 -6.26 10.01 -8.88
C ILE A 113 -6.11 9.32 -10.25
N ALA A 114 -7.07 8.49 -10.65
CA ALA A 114 -7.11 7.81 -11.96
C ALA A 114 -7.31 8.81 -13.12
#